data_AF-A0A831JSJ0-F1
#
_entry.id   AF-A0A831JSJ0-F1
#
_cell.length_a   1.000
_cell.length_b   1.000
_cell.length_c   1.000
_cell.angle_alpha   90.00
_cell.angle_beta   90.00
_cell.angle_gamma   90.00
#
_symmetry.space_group_name_H-M   'P 1'
#
loop_
_entity.id
_entity.type
_entity.pdbx_description
1 polymer ?
#
loop_
_entity_poly.entity_id
_entity_poly.type
_entity_poly.pdbx_seq_one_letter_code
_entity_poly.pdbx_strand_id
1 'polypeptide(L)'
;AIKPGKPVILGKVNNKPIVGIPGFPVSAYFIMENIVKKLVNFVQGYDRKDKRYIEATLSKRIMSSPKYLEFVRVKLGFIDGKYIAAPIERGAGTTMSLVRADGVLEIPEELEGYEKGTRVNVNILKSEDEIKNTILCIGSHDLILDIAADLLAKGGKFTLSSAHVGSMGGILSLKDRETHFATIHLLDVETGEYNKSYIKRYIPNRKIALIKFVKRIQGLMVKKGNPLEINSLEDIVKKGARFVNRQKGSGTRILL
;
A
#
# COMPACT_ATOMS: atom_id res chain seq x y z
N ALA A 1 2.81 2.55 -24.53
CA ALA A 1 4.15 2.70 -23.86
C ALA A 1 4.05 2.27 -22.39
N ILE A 2 5.13 1.85 -21.71
CA ILE A 2 5.01 1.33 -20.32
C ILE A 2 5.22 2.37 -19.22
N LYS A 3 4.62 2.11 -18.05
CA LYS A 3 4.80 2.90 -16.82
C LYS A 3 4.81 1.97 -15.60
N PRO A 4 5.79 2.06 -14.69
CA PRO A 4 7.08 2.74 -14.80
C PRO A 4 7.98 2.06 -15.86
N GLY A 5 9.02 2.77 -16.31
CA GLY A 5 9.95 2.21 -17.31
C GLY A 5 10.60 3.20 -18.29
N LYS A 6 10.28 4.49 -18.22
CA LYS A 6 10.92 5.50 -19.09
C LYS A 6 12.12 6.18 -18.43
N PRO A 7 13.14 6.63 -19.19
CA PRO A 7 13.36 6.39 -20.64
C PRO A 7 14.05 5.05 -20.93
N VAL A 8 13.84 4.50 -22.14
CA VAL A 8 14.51 3.28 -22.63
C VAL A 8 15.18 3.58 -23.95
N ILE A 9 16.42 3.12 -24.13
CA ILE A 9 17.15 3.28 -25.38
C ILE A 9 17.41 1.89 -25.97
N LEU A 10 17.12 1.70 -27.25
CA LEU A 10 17.51 0.52 -28.00
C LEU A 10 18.47 0.96 -29.11
N GLY A 11 19.58 0.27 -29.26
CA GLY A 11 20.60 0.63 -30.24
C GLY A 11 21.48 -0.55 -30.64
N LYS A 12 22.40 -0.28 -31.56
CA LYS A 12 23.36 -1.26 -32.08
C LYS A 12 24.70 -0.57 -32.31
N VAL A 13 25.79 -1.10 -31.76
CA VAL A 13 27.15 -0.58 -31.95
C VAL A 13 28.05 -1.74 -32.36
N ASN A 14 28.77 -1.60 -33.48
CA ASN A 14 29.67 -2.65 -34.02
C ASN A 14 29.01 -4.04 -34.06
N ASN A 15 27.79 -4.10 -34.60
CA ASN A 15 26.95 -5.29 -34.64
C ASN A 15 26.46 -5.87 -33.29
N LYS A 16 26.72 -5.21 -32.16
CA LYS A 16 26.25 -5.64 -30.84
C LYS A 16 24.99 -4.86 -30.43
N PRO A 17 23.90 -5.53 -30.02
CA PRO A 17 22.70 -4.86 -29.52
C PRO A 17 22.99 -4.21 -28.15
N ILE A 18 22.44 -3.02 -27.94
CA ILE A 18 22.54 -2.25 -26.69
C ILE A 18 21.14 -1.89 -26.22
N VAL A 19 20.89 -2.10 -24.92
CA VAL A 19 19.67 -1.62 -24.24
C VAL A 19 20.08 -0.70 -23.10
N GLY A 20 19.73 0.58 -23.22
CA GLY A 20 19.86 1.56 -22.15
C GLY A 20 18.63 1.51 -21.24
N ILE A 21 18.83 1.22 -19.96
CA ILE A 21 17.77 1.13 -18.95
C ILE A 21 17.72 2.40 -18.07
N PRO A 22 16.54 2.77 -17.54
CA PRO A 22 16.40 3.91 -16.64
C PRO A 22 17.27 3.80 -15.37
N GLY A 23 17.73 4.93 -14.83
CA GLY A 23 18.45 4.95 -13.55
C GLY A 23 17.57 4.71 -12.31
N PHE A 24 16.25 4.92 -12.42
CA PHE A 24 15.32 4.63 -11.33
C PHE A 24 15.12 3.12 -11.16
N PRO A 25 15.36 2.52 -9.97
CA PRO A 25 15.39 1.07 -9.78
C PRO A 25 14.12 0.34 -10.21
N VAL A 26 12.96 0.92 -9.93
CA VAL A 26 11.67 0.31 -10.30
C VAL A 26 11.50 0.32 -11.81
N SER A 27 11.80 1.46 -12.46
CA SER A 27 11.72 1.56 -13.91
C SER A 27 12.71 0.59 -14.58
N ALA A 28 13.93 0.48 -14.05
CA ALA A 28 14.94 -0.47 -14.51
C ALA A 28 14.41 -1.91 -14.43
N TYR A 29 13.84 -2.32 -13.30
CA TYR A 29 13.25 -3.65 -13.11
C TYR A 29 12.19 -3.97 -14.17
N PHE A 30 11.23 -3.08 -14.38
CA PHE A 30 10.15 -3.34 -15.35
C PHE A 30 10.67 -3.41 -16.80
N ILE A 31 11.74 -2.69 -17.12
CA ILE A 31 12.42 -2.78 -18.42
C ILE A 31 13.19 -4.07 -18.57
N MET A 32 13.90 -4.50 -17.53
CA MET A 32 14.58 -5.78 -17.51
C MET A 32 13.60 -6.93 -17.70
N GLU A 33 12.49 -6.95 -16.97
CA GLU A 33 11.51 -8.04 -17.02
C GLU A 33 10.68 -8.04 -18.32
N ASN A 34 10.22 -6.88 -18.80
CA ASN A 34 9.28 -6.84 -19.92
C ASN A 34 9.93 -6.65 -21.29
N ILE A 35 11.18 -6.20 -21.35
CA ILE A 35 11.90 -5.96 -22.62
C ILE A 35 13.15 -6.83 -22.70
N VAL A 36 14.13 -6.63 -21.81
CA VAL A 36 15.46 -7.28 -21.92
C VAL A 36 15.34 -8.79 -21.82
N LYS A 37 14.63 -9.31 -20.82
CA LYS A 37 14.42 -10.75 -20.61
C LYS A 37 13.74 -11.41 -21.81
N LYS A 38 12.75 -10.75 -22.42
CA LYS A 38 12.09 -11.25 -23.64
C LYS A 38 13.05 -11.33 -24.83
N LEU A 39 13.88 -10.30 -25.03
CA LEU A 39 14.89 -10.29 -26.09
C LEU A 39 15.91 -11.41 -25.90
N VAL A 40 16.40 -11.60 -24.67
CA VAL A 40 17.36 -12.65 -24.33
C VAL A 40 16.76 -14.05 -24.51
N ASN A 41 15.50 -14.25 -24.12
CA ASN A 41 14.80 -15.52 -24.33
C ASN A 41 14.60 -15.82 -25.82
N PHE A 42 14.18 -14.82 -26.59
CA PHE A 42 14.00 -14.94 -28.04
C PHE A 42 15.30 -15.35 -28.75
N VAL A 43 16.42 -14.70 -28.43
CA VAL A 43 17.73 -15.03 -29.04
C VAL A 43 18.21 -16.42 -28.66
N GLN A 44 17.88 -16.91 -27.48
CA GLN A 44 18.24 -18.26 -27.02
C GLN A 44 17.26 -19.36 -27.49
N GLY A 45 16.19 -19.00 -28.21
CA GLY A 45 15.16 -19.96 -28.63
C GLY A 45 14.27 -20.47 -27.50
N TYR A 46 14.25 -19.79 -26.34
CA TYR A 46 13.32 -20.11 -25.26
C TYR A 46 11.98 -19.42 -25.49
N ASP A 47 10.91 -20.20 -25.70
CA ASP A 47 9.55 -19.72 -25.55
C ASP A 47 9.07 -19.99 -24.12
N ARG A 48 9.25 -19.00 -23.24
CA ARG A 48 8.84 -19.11 -21.83
C ARG A 48 7.64 -18.22 -21.55
N LYS A 49 6.48 -18.86 -21.34
CA LYS A 49 5.27 -18.24 -20.77
C LYS A 49 5.36 -18.25 -19.24
N ASP A 50 6.25 -17.43 -18.69
CA ASP A 50 6.60 -17.46 -17.25
C ASP A 50 5.62 -16.71 -16.33
N LYS A 51 4.64 -15.97 -16.89
CA LYS A 51 3.71 -15.21 -16.07
C LYS A 51 2.61 -16.11 -15.52
N ARG A 52 2.49 -16.15 -14.20
CA ARG A 52 1.43 -16.86 -13.48
C ARG A 52 0.43 -15.82 -13.02
N TYR A 53 -0.83 -15.98 -13.39
CA TYR A 53 -1.88 -15.06 -13.03
C TYR A 53 -2.83 -15.68 -12.03
N ILE A 54 -3.29 -14.89 -11.06
CA ILE A 54 -4.43 -15.23 -10.20
C ILE A 54 -5.51 -14.16 -10.34
N GLU A 55 -6.77 -14.57 -10.28
CA GLU A 55 -7.89 -13.63 -10.15
C GLU A 55 -7.96 -13.12 -8.70
N ALA A 56 -7.98 -11.81 -8.51
CA ALA A 56 -8.09 -11.18 -7.20
C ALA A 56 -9.05 -9.98 -7.21
N THR A 57 -9.67 -9.69 -6.07
CA THR A 57 -10.54 -8.53 -5.88
C THR A 57 -9.75 -7.32 -5.40
N LEU A 58 -9.89 -6.18 -6.07
CA LEU A 58 -9.20 -4.95 -5.68
C LEU A 58 -9.76 -4.35 -4.39
N SER A 59 -8.87 -4.09 -3.42
CA SER A 59 -9.27 -3.54 -2.13
C SER A 59 -9.47 -2.02 -2.12
N LYS A 60 -9.00 -1.31 -3.15
CA LYS A 60 -9.21 0.13 -3.33
C LYS A 60 -9.15 0.49 -4.81
N ARG A 61 -9.76 1.64 -5.14
CA ARG A 61 -9.67 2.27 -6.46
C ARG A 61 -8.21 2.53 -6.85
N ILE A 62 -7.89 2.25 -8.10
CA ILE A 62 -6.61 2.56 -8.72
C ILE A 62 -6.92 3.49 -9.88
N MET A 63 -6.35 4.70 -9.86
CA MET A 63 -6.39 5.58 -11.03
C MET A 63 -5.18 5.30 -11.93
N SER A 64 -5.35 5.26 -13.24
CA SER A 64 -4.29 5.16 -14.23
C SER A 64 -4.42 6.32 -15.22
N SER A 65 -3.31 6.71 -15.82
CA SER A 65 -3.36 7.69 -16.90
C SER A 65 -3.47 6.93 -18.22
N PRO A 66 -4.51 7.17 -19.04
CA PRO A 66 -4.56 6.60 -20.38
C PRO A 66 -3.31 7.01 -21.16
N LYS A 67 -2.90 6.20 -22.15
CA LYS A 67 -1.61 6.24 -22.92
C LYS A 67 -0.49 5.32 -22.41
N TYR A 68 -0.69 4.63 -21.28
CA TYR A 68 0.35 3.79 -20.69
C TYR A 68 -0.16 2.45 -20.21
N LEU A 69 0.57 1.39 -20.56
CA LEU A 69 0.44 0.10 -19.91
C LEU A 69 1.07 0.29 -18.53
N GLU A 70 0.23 0.45 -17.50
CA GLU A 70 0.68 0.74 -16.15
C GLU A 70 0.82 -0.55 -15.34
N PHE A 71 2.04 -0.81 -14.85
CA PHE A 71 2.34 -1.90 -13.94
C PHE A 71 2.19 -1.43 -12.50
N VAL A 72 1.06 -1.80 -11.88
CA VAL A 72 0.77 -1.47 -10.50
C VAL A 72 1.12 -2.67 -9.62
N ARG A 73 2.12 -2.48 -8.76
CA ARG A 73 2.47 -3.49 -7.76
C ARG A 73 1.38 -3.61 -6.72
N VAL A 74 1.13 -4.84 -6.28
CA VAL A 74 0.11 -5.15 -5.29
C VAL A 74 0.68 -6.09 -4.24
N LYS A 75 0.10 -5.98 -3.05
CA LYS A 75 0.13 -7.00 -2.02
C LYS A 75 -1.07 -7.90 -2.20
N LEU A 76 -0.88 -9.20 -1.97
CA LEU A 76 -1.94 -10.19 -2.09
C LEU A 76 -2.23 -10.81 -0.72
N GLY A 77 -3.47 -11.19 -0.48
CA GLY A 77 -3.87 -11.96 0.68
C GLY A 77 -5.02 -12.89 0.32
N PHE A 78 -5.13 -14.02 1.01
CA PHE A 78 -6.20 -14.99 0.80
C PHE A 78 -7.15 -14.98 2.00
N ILE A 79 -8.37 -14.51 1.81
CA ILE A 79 -9.35 -14.27 2.87
C ILE A 79 -10.67 -14.90 2.46
N ASP A 80 -11.26 -15.74 3.32
CA ASP A 80 -12.56 -16.37 3.09
C ASP A 80 -12.68 -17.02 1.69
N GLY A 81 -11.62 -17.69 1.22
CA GLY A 81 -11.64 -18.39 -0.07
C GLY A 81 -11.37 -17.51 -1.30
N LYS A 82 -11.12 -16.21 -1.13
CA LYS A 82 -10.85 -15.26 -2.24
C LYS A 82 -9.50 -14.57 -2.08
N TYR A 83 -8.85 -14.30 -3.21
CA TYR A 83 -7.66 -13.45 -3.25
C TYR A 83 -8.06 -11.98 -3.25
N ILE A 84 -7.41 -11.19 -2.40
CA ILE A 84 -7.57 -9.74 -2.32
C ILE A 84 -6.27 -9.08 -2.77
N ALA A 85 -6.38 -8.12 -3.69
CA ALA A 85 -5.26 -7.33 -4.20
C ALA A 85 -5.30 -5.91 -3.61
N ALA A 86 -4.28 -5.60 -2.82
CA ALA A 86 -4.10 -4.29 -2.19
C ALA A 86 -2.93 -3.54 -2.85
N PRO A 87 -3.19 -2.48 -3.64
CA PRO A 87 -2.15 -1.68 -4.28
C PRO A 87 -1.23 -1.00 -3.27
N ILE A 88 0.07 -1.14 -3.46
CA ILE A 88 1.09 -0.48 -2.63
C ILE A 88 1.47 0.90 -3.19
N GLU A 89 2.27 1.64 -2.43
CA GLU A 89 2.71 2.99 -2.82
C GLU A 89 3.39 3.02 -4.19
N ARG A 90 3.08 4.08 -4.95
CA ARG A 90 3.61 4.31 -6.29
C ARG A 90 4.88 5.15 -6.23
N GLY A 91 5.70 5.03 -7.27
CA GLY A 91 6.94 5.78 -7.40
C GLY A 91 8.03 4.94 -8.07
N ALA A 92 8.81 5.58 -8.95
CA ALA A 92 9.91 4.91 -9.65
C ALA A 92 11.16 4.72 -8.75
N GLY A 93 11.29 5.52 -7.70
CA GLY A 93 12.40 5.44 -6.73
C GLY A 93 12.14 4.52 -5.53
N THR A 94 10.93 3.95 -5.38
CA THR A 94 10.56 3.19 -4.18
C THR A 94 10.98 1.72 -4.27
N THR A 95 12.27 1.41 -4.17
CA THR A 95 12.78 0.03 -4.28
C THR A 95 12.08 -0.95 -3.32
N MET A 96 11.78 -0.52 -2.09
CA MET A 96 11.07 -1.35 -1.11
C MET A 96 9.69 -1.84 -1.58
N SER A 97 9.05 -1.13 -2.51
CA SER A 97 7.78 -1.59 -3.05
C SER A 97 7.95 -2.79 -4.00
N LEU A 98 9.11 -2.98 -4.64
CA LEU A 98 9.39 -4.23 -5.37
C LEU A 98 9.56 -5.41 -4.40
N VAL A 99 10.36 -5.22 -3.35
CA VAL A 99 10.61 -6.24 -2.32
C VAL A 99 9.30 -6.66 -1.62
N ARG A 100 8.43 -5.68 -1.36
CA ARG A 100 7.14 -5.91 -0.73
C ARG A 100 6.09 -6.48 -1.68
N ALA A 101 6.21 -6.32 -3.00
CA ALA A 101 5.16 -6.77 -3.93
C ALA A 101 5.01 -8.30 -3.90
N ASP A 102 3.77 -8.77 -3.87
CA ASP A 102 3.45 -10.20 -4.07
C ASP A 102 2.95 -10.46 -5.50
N GLY A 103 2.54 -9.39 -6.20
CA GLY A 103 2.11 -9.44 -7.58
C GLY A 103 2.16 -8.09 -8.28
N VAL A 104 1.91 -8.11 -9.59
CA VAL A 104 1.81 -6.95 -10.46
C VAL A 104 0.49 -7.02 -11.22
N LEU A 105 -0.33 -6.00 -11.05
CA LEU A 105 -1.50 -5.74 -11.89
C LEU A 105 -1.07 -4.94 -13.12
N GLU A 106 -1.50 -5.39 -14.28
CA GLU A 106 -1.29 -4.70 -15.56
C GLU A 106 -2.57 -3.94 -15.90
N ILE A 107 -2.48 -2.61 -16.04
CA ILE A 107 -3.60 -1.76 -16.45
C ILE A 107 -3.41 -1.39 -17.92
N PRO A 108 -4.29 -1.86 -18.82
CA PRO A 108 -4.25 -1.54 -20.24
C PRO A 108 -4.27 -0.03 -20.54
N GLU A 109 -3.75 0.35 -21.71
CA GLU A 109 -3.57 1.75 -22.13
C GLU A 109 -4.90 2.50 -22.28
N GLU A 110 -5.98 1.76 -22.48
CA GLU A 110 -7.34 2.22 -22.73
C GLU A 110 -8.12 2.50 -21.43
N LEU A 111 -7.61 2.04 -20.28
CA LEU A 111 -8.29 2.17 -19.00
C LEU A 111 -7.72 3.31 -18.15
N GLU A 112 -8.61 4.10 -17.57
CA GLU A 112 -8.27 5.09 -16.54
C GLU A 112 -8.06 4.47 -15.15
N GLY A 113 -7.94 3.14 -15.10
CA GLY A 113 -7.77 2.35 -13.90
C GLY A 113 -8.98 1.50 -13.55
N TYR A 114 -9.08 1.11 -12.29
CA TYR A 114 -10.09 0.17 -11.80
C TYR A 114 -10.71 0.68 -10.49
N GLU A 115 -12.01 0.45 -10.35
CA GLU A 115 -12.73 0.72 -9.10
C GLU A 115 -12.46 -0.33 -8.03
N LYS A 116 -12.78 0.01 -6.76
CA LYS A 116 -12.76 -0.94 -5.66
C LYS A 116 -13.74 -2.10 -5.96
N GLY A 117 -13.36 -3.32 -5.62
CA GLY A 117 -14.20 -4.50 -5.76
C GLY A 117 -14.14 -5.15 -7.15
N THR A 118 -13.50 -4.50 -8.12
CA THR A 118 -13.27 -5.09 -9.44
C THR A 118 -12.38 -6.32 -9.33
N ARG A 119 -12.76 -7.38 -10.05
CA ARG A 119 -11.94 -8.57 -10.22
C ARG A 119 -10.88 -8.31 -11.29
N VAL A 120 -9.63 -8.59 -10.97
CA VAL A 120 -8.50 -8.34 -11.85
C VAL A 120 -7.55 -9.54 -11.86
N ASN A 121 -6.86 -9.75 -12.98
CA ASN A 121 -5.80 -10.74 -13.09
C ASN A 121 -4.48 -10.13 -12.65
N VAL A 122 -3.87 -10.70 -11.62
CA VAL A 122 -2.59 -10.24 -11.06
C VAL A 122 -1.51 -11.25 -11.41
N ASN A 123 -0.45 -10.78 -12.06
CA ASN A 123 0.75 -11.59 -12.28
C ASN A 123 1.49 -11.75 -10.95
N ILE A 124 1.53 -12.96 -10.40
CA ILE A 124 2.14 -13.22 -9.08
C ILE A 124 3.67 -13.29 -9.18
N LEU A 125 4.33 -12.71 -8.18
CA LEU A 125 5.79 -12.73 -8.02
C LEU A 125 6.25 -13.77 -6.98
N LYS A 126 5.32 -14.27 -6.17
CA LYS A 126 5.54 -15.27 -5.12
C LYS A 126 4.70 -16.52 -5.35
N SER A 127 5.00 -17.59 -4.63
CA SER A 127 4.16 -18.78 -4.64
C SER A 127 2.79 -18.51 -4.02
N GLU A 128 1.77 -19.29 -4.41
CA GLU A 128 0.44 -19.19 -3.81
C GLU A 128 0.45 -19.49 -2.30
N ASP A 129 1.32 -20.40 -1.84
CA ASP A 129 1.43 -20.73 -0.42
C ASP A 129 1.98 -19.55 0.40
N GLU A 130 2.96 -18.81 -0.11
CA GLU A 130 3.42 -17.57 0.52
C GLU A 130 2.31 -16.51 0.58
N ILE A 131 1.51 -16.40 -0.48
CA ILE A 131 0.37 -15.47 -0.52
C ILE A 131 -0.70 -15.88 0.50
N LYS A 132 -1.03 -17.17 0.60
CA LYS A 132 -1.98 -17.70 1.58
C LYS A 132 -1.50 -17.51 3.02
N ASN A 133 -0.19 -17.51 3.24
CA ASN A 133 0.43 -17.20 4.53
C ASN A 133 0.63 -15.69 4.79
N THR A 134 0.04 -14.82 3.97
CA THR A 134 0.10 -13.38 4.16
C THR A 134 -1.11 -12.88 4.95
N ILE A 135 -0.86 -12.39 6.17
CA ILE A 135 -1.83 -11.68 6.98
C ILE A 135 -2.00 -10.28 6.38
N LEU A 136 -3.10 -10.07 5.67
CA LEU A 136 -3.48 -8.77 5.11
C LEU A 136 -4.20 -7.88 6.14
N CYS A 137 -3.62 -6.72 6.45
CA CYS A 137 -4.17 -5.61 7.22
C CYS A 137 -4.53 -4.43 6.31
N ILE A 138 -5.79 -4.01 6.31
CA ILE A 138 -6.26 -2.84 5.56
C ILE A 138 -6.83 -1.84 6.56
N GLY A 139 -6.25 -0.64 6.63
CA GLY A 139 -6.71 0.36 7.58
C GLY A 139 -5.76 1.54 7.72
N SER A 140 -5.65 2.07 8.92
CA SER A 140 -4.75 3.16 9.24
C SER A 140 -3.30 2.71 9.42
N HIS A 141 -2.33 3.49 8.95
CA HIS A 141 -0.94 3.22 9.26
C HIS A 141 -0.66 3.37 10.78
N ASP A 142 0.15 2.48 11.32
CA ASP A 142 0.81 2.63 12.62
C ASP A 142 2.21 1.97 12.54
N LEU A 143 3.22 2.59 13.15
CA LEU A 143 4.61 2.10 13.12
C LEU A 143 4.74 0.69 13.68
N ILE A 144 3.83 0.28 14.56
CA ILE A 144 3.91 -1.05 15.13
C ILE A 144 3.53 -2.13 14.11
N LEU A 145 2.80 -1.80 13.04
CA LEU A 145 2.58 -2.75 11.95
C LEU A 145 3.89 -3.10 11.24
N ASP A 146 4.81 -2.15 11.08
CA ASP A 146 6.12 -2.42 10.49
C ASP A 146 6.94 -3.33 11.40
N ILE A 147 6.99 -3.03 12.70
CA ILE A 147 7.69 -3.85 13.69
C ILE A 147 7.09 -5.26 13.75
N ALA A 148 5.76 -5.38 13.76
CA ALA A 148 5.07 -6.67 13.76
C ALA A 148 5.35 -7.46 12.47
N ALA A 149 5.44 -6.78 11.32
CA ALA A 149 5.79 -7.43 10.06
C ALA A 149 7.21 -8.00 10.08
N ASP A 150 8.17 -7.26 10.63
CA ASP A 150 9.55 -7.73 10.77
C ASP A 150 9.65 -8.91 11.75
N LEU A 151 8.93 -8.87 12.87
CA LEU A 151 8.90 -9.96 13.84
C LEU A 151 8.25 -11.23 13.26
N LEU A 152 7.14 -11.08 12.52
CA LEU A 152 6.47 -12.21 11.86
C LEU A 152 7.35 -12.82 10.77
N ALA A 153 7.99 -11.98 9.96
CA ALA A 153 8.89 -12.44 8.89
C ALA A 153 10.06 -13.27 9.43
N LYS A 154 10.62 -12.92 10.61
CA LYS A 154 11.66 -13.73 11.28
C LYS A 154 11.18 -15.11 11.71
N GLY A 155 9.88 -15.26 12.01
CA GLY A 155 9.27 -16.54 12.35
C GLY A 155 9.06 -17.48 11.15
N GLY A 156 9.24 -16.99 9.92
CA GLY A 156 9.27 -17.79 8.68
C GLY A 156 7.94 -18.34 8.19
N LYS A 157 6.90 -18.42 9.04
CA LYS A 157 5.61 -19.03 8.67
C LYS A 157 4.61 -18.05 8.07
N PHE A 158 4.53 -16.83 8.59
CA PHE A 158 3.55 -15.83 8.18
C PHE A 158 4.24 -14.52 7.86
N THR A 159 3.68 -13.76 6.92
CA THR A 159 4.08 -12.37 6.70
C THR A 159 2.91 -11.45 6.98
N LEU A 160 3.19 -10.19 7.33
CA LEU A 160 2.17 -9.16 7.49
C LEU A 160 2.29 -8.16 6.33
N SER A 161 1.16 -7.94 5.68
CA SER A 161 1.02 -6.92 4.65
C SER A 161 0.06 -5.86 5.15
N SER A 162 0.47 -4.59 5.13
CA SER A 162 -0.40 -3.48 5.48
C SER A 162 -0.68 -2.59 4.27
N ALA A 163 -1.96 -2.31 4.01
CA ALA A 163 -2.40 -1.33 3.04
C ALA A 163 -3.11 -0.17 3.75
N HIS A 164 -2.60 1.04 3.51
CA HIS A 164 -3.03 2.23 4.22
C HIS A 164 -4.16 2.94 3.47
N VAL A 165 -5.39 2.79 3.96
CA VAL A 165 -6.61 3.41 3.41
C VAL A 165 -7.35 4.26 4.45
N GLY A 166 -6.75 4.44 5.63
CA GLY A 166 -7.34 5.14 6.77
C GLY A 166 -8.33 4.28 7.56
N SER A 167 -8.75 4.79 8.73
CA SER A 167 -9.53 4.02 9.70
C SER A 167 -10.91 3.63 9.16
N MET A 168 -11.59 4.54 8.46
CA MET A 168 -12.89 4.25 7.85
C MET A 168 -12.79 3.20 6.74
N GLY A 169 -11.77 3.31 5.88
CA GLY A 169 -11.51 2.29 4.86
C GLY A 169 -11.24 0.92 5.47
N GLY A 170 -10.57 0.86 6.63
CA GLY A 170 -10.36 -0.38 7.38
C GLY A 170 -11.64 -1.02 7.91
N ILE A 171 -12.54 -0.22 8.51
CA ILE A 171 -13.87 -0.71 8.95
C ILE A 171 -14.65 -1.28 7.77
N LEU A 172 -14.70 -0.56 6.65
CA LEU A 172 -15.41 -1.04 5.46
C LEU A 172 -14.77 -2.30 4.88
N SER A 173 -13.45 -2.40 4.86
CA SER A 173 -12.75 -3.61 4.38
C SER A 173 -13.02 -4.82 5.29
N LEU A 174 -13.12 -4.62 6.61
CA LEU A 174 -13.56 -5.67 7.54
C LEU A 174 -15.01 -6.08 7.28
N LYS A 175 -15.91 -5.12 7.07
CA LYS A 175 -17.32 -5.38 6.69
C LYS A 175 -17.40 -6.24 5.42
N ASP A 176 -16.60 -5.92 4.42
CA ASP A 176 -16.60 -6.55 3.09
C ASP A 176 -15.78 -7.87 3.03
N ARG A 177 -15.16 -8.29 4.15
CA ARG A 177 -14.29 -9.48 4.23
C ARG A 177 -13.11 -9.39 3.26
N GLU A 178 -12.47 -8.23 3.23
CA GLU A 178 -11.32 -7.95 2.35
C GLU A 178 -10.01 -7.85 3.14
N THR A 179 -10.05 -8.04 4.46
CA THR A 179 -8.87 -8.00 5.33
C THR A 179 -9.06 -8.91 6.54
N HIS A 180 -7.96 -9.44 7.08
CA HIS A 180 -7.98 -10.23 8.31
C HIS A 180 -8.21 -9.37 9.54
N PHE A 181 -7.61 -8.18 9.58
CA PHE A 181 -7.80 -7.21 10.64
C PHE A 181 -7.60 -5.79 10.12
N ALA A 182 -8.18 -4.79 10.80
CA ALA A 182 -8.01 -3.39 10.47
C ALA A 182 -7.52 -2.61 11.69
N THR A 183 -6.51 -1.79 11.48
CA THR A 183 -6.07 -0.77 12.42
C THR A 183 -6.93 0.48 12.29
N ILE A 184 -7.50 0.94 13.41
CA ILE A 184 -8.44 2.06 13.43
C ILE A 184 -8.22 2.95 14.66
N HIS A 185 -8.45 4.24 14.47
CA HIS A 185 -8.41 5.26 15.51
C HIS A 185 -9.44 6.35 15.21
N LEU A 186 -10.72 6.02 15.39
CA LEU A 186 -11.85 6.92 15.14
C LEU A 186 -12.40 7.42 16.47
N LEU A 187 -12.32 8.72 16.71
CA LEU A 187 -12.88 9.37 17.90
C LEU A 187 -14.34 9.72 17.63
N ASP A 188 -15.22 9.25 18.50
CA ASP A 188 -16.58 9.75 18.59
C ASP A 188 -16.57 11.03 19.46
N VAL A 189 -16.88 12.17 18.86
CA VAL A 189 -16.76 13.49 19.53
C VAL A 189 -17.84 13.73 20.59
N GLU A 190 -18.98 13.05 20.49
CA GLU A 190 -20.09 13.20 21.44
C GLU A 190 -19.82 12.39 22.71
N THR A 191 -19.32 11.16 22.55
CA THR A 191 -19.10 10.23 23.67
C THR A 191 -17.66 10.25 24.19
N GLY A 192 -16.70 10.75 23.41
CA GLY A 192 -15.26 10.67 23.69
C GLY A 192 -14.68 9.27 23.54
N GLU A 193 -15.48 8.26 23.18
CA GLU A 193 -15.02 6.89 23.01
C GLU A 193 -14.39 6.67 21.63
N TYR A 194 -13.32 5.88 21.58
CA TYR A 194 -12.71 5.48 20.32
C TYR A 194 -13.33 4.18 19.77
N ASN A 195 -13.51 4.15 18.45
CA ASN A 195 -13.79 2.99 17.60
C ASN A 195 -15.14 2.28 17.81
N LYS A 196 -15.64 2.18 19.05
CA LYS A 196 -16.82 1.36 19.40
C LYS A 196 -18.08 1.77 18.64
N SER A 197 -18.42 3.07 18.61
CA SER A 197 -19.61 3.56 17.92
C SER A 197 -19.56 3.30 16.42
N TYR A 198 -18.40 3.50 15.81
CA TYR A 198 -18.16 3.20 14.40
C TYR A 198 -18.27 1.69 14.10
N ILE A 199 -17.69 0.82 14.92
CA ILE A 199 -17.82 -0.63 14.74
C ILE A 199 -19.30 -1.05 14.82
N LYS A 200 -20.03 -0.59 15.85
CA LYS A 200 -21.46 -0.88 16.01
C LYS A 200 -22.28 -0.39 14.82
N ARG A 201 -21.97 0.80 14.29
CA ARG A 201 -22.69 1.41 13.16
C ARG A 201 -22.46 0.67 11.84
N TYR A 202 -21.20 0.33 11.53
CA TYR A 202 -20.84 -0.20 10.21
C TYR A 202 -20.78 -1.73 10.15
N ILE A 203 -20.60 -2.40 11.30
CA ILE A 203 -20.53 -3.85 11.40
C ILE A 203 -21.37 -4.37 12.58
N PRO A 204 -22.69 -4.09 12.63
CA PRO A 204 -23.54 -4.41 13.78
C PRO A 204 -23.69 -5.92 14.03
N ASN A 205 -23.70 -6.73 12.96
CA ASN A 205 -24.11 -8.13 13.01
C ASN A 205 -22.95 -9.11 12.79
N ARG A 206 -21.74 -8.78 13.25
CA ARG A 206 -20.62 -9.72 13.24
C ARG A 206 -19.89 -9.78 14.57
N LYS A 207 -19.41 -10.98 14.90
CA LYS A 207 -18.46 -11.19 15.98
C LYS A 207 -17.12 -10.61 15.56
N ILE A 208 -16.73 -9.50 16.16
CA ILE A 208 -15.44 -8.84 15.96
C ILE A 208 -14.77 -8.68 17.32
N ALA A 209 -13.48 -9.00 17.38
CA ALA A 209 -12.64 -8.66 18.52
C ALA A 209 -12.09 -7.24 18.33
N LEU A 210 -12.42 -6.33 19.26
CA LEU A 210 -11.74 -5.04 19.37
C LEU A 210 -10.58 -5.17 20.34
N ILE A 211 -9.36 -5.19 19.82
CA ILE A 211 -8.14 -5.32 20.62
C ILE A 211 -7.51 -3.93 20.77
N LYS A 212 -7.43 -3.43 22.01
CA LYS A 212 -6.67 -2.21 22.30
C LYS A 212 -5.19 -2.55 22.25
N PHE A 213 -4.52 -2.09 21.21
CA PHE A 213 -3.12 -2.42 20.98
C PHE A 213 -2.18 -1.50 21.77
N VAL A 214 -2.25 -0.19 21.51
CA VAL A 214 -1.48 0.82 22.25
C VAL A 214 -2.33 2.03 22.60
N LYS A 215 -1.98 2.70 23.71
CA LYS A 215 -2.45 4.05 24.03
C LYS A 215 -1.35 5.03 23.61
N ARG A 216 -1.69 5.98 22.76
CA ARG A 216 -0.76 7.05 22.35
C ARG A 216 -1.05 8.32 23.16
N ILE A 217 0.00 9.00 23.56
CA ILE A 217 -0.09 10.36 24.10
C ILE A 217 0.21 11.31 22.95
N GLN A 218 -0.66 12.29 22.73
CA GLN A 218 -0.46 13.34 21.75
C GLN A 218 -0.29 14.66 22.49
N GLY A 219 0.58 15.52 21.97
CA GLY A 219 0.89 16.81 22.57
C GLY A 219 1.59 17.72 21.57
N LEU A 220 1.99 18.89 22.05
CA LEU A 220 2.68 19.89 21.27
C LEU A 220 4.19 19.59 21.27
N MET A 221 4.80 19.59 20.09
CA MET A 221 6.25 19.65 19.97
C MET A 221 6.66 21.12 19.94
N VAL A 222 7.47 21.54 20.92
CA VAL A 222 7.97 22.91 21.06
C VAL A 222 9.48 22.96 20.87
N LYS A 223 10.02 24.15 20.59
CA LYS A 223 11.48 24.35 20.51
C LYS A 223 12.14 23.97 21.85
N LYS A 224 13.34 23.39 21.80
CA LYS A 224 14.14 23.07 23.01
C LYS A 224 14.19 24.28 23.94
N GLY A 225 13.89 24.05 25.23
CA GLY A 225 13.81 25.09 26.26
C GLY A 225 12.47 25.83 26.34
N ASN A 226 11.51 25.51 25.46
CA ASN A 226 10.16 26.12 25.42
C ASN A 226 10.18 27.65 25.60
N PRO A 227 10.86 28.42 24.72
CA PRO A 227 11.11 29.85 24.94
C PRO A 227 9.85 30.72 24.95
N LEU A 228 8.73 30.20 24.44
CA LEU A 228 7.43 30.84 24.49
C LEU A 228 6.55 30.26 25.61
N GLU A 229 7.07 29.35 26.44
CA GLU A 229 6.34 28.71 27.55
C GLU A 229 4.97 28.16 27.13
N ILE A 230 4.91 27.48 25.98
CA ILE A 230 3.67 26.90 25.46
C ILE A 230 3.35 25.64 26.26
N ASN A 231 2.23 25.64 26.98
CA ASN A 231 1.72 24.52 27.77
C ASN A 231 0.35 24.02 27.28
N SER A 232 -0.38 24.83 26.51
CA SER A 232 -1.67 24.46 25.93
C SER A 232 -1.83 25.00 24.50
N LEU A 233 -2.94 24.63 23.83
CA LEU A 233 -3.26 25.14 22.49
C LEU A 233 -3.61 26.63 22.53
N GLU A 234 -4.23 27.10 23.60
CA GLU A 234 -4.59 28.51 23.81
C GLU A 234 -3.35 29.40 23.86
N ASP A 235 -2.23 28.91 24.40
CA ASP A 235 -0.96 29.65 24.44
C ASP A 235 -0.44 29.96 23.04
N ILE A 236 -0.71 29.10 22.05
CA ILE A 236 -0.28 29.31 20.67
C ILE A 236 -0.92 30.58 20.11
N VAL A 237 -2.22 30.76 20.36
CA VAL A 237 -2.97 31.94 19.92
C VAL A 237 -2.55 33.16 20.73
N LYS A 238 -2.54 33.06 22.07
CA LYS A 238 -2.23 34.18 22.97
C LYS A 238 -0.83 34.75 22.76
N LYS A 239 0.14 33.90 22.45
CA LYS A 239 1.55 34.28 22.31
C LYS A 239 1.97 34.52 20.86
N GLY A 240 1.02 34.48 19.91
CA GLY A 240 1.28 34.65 18.48
C GLY A 240 2.28 33.64 17.92
N ALA A 241 2.30 32.42 18.47
CA ALA A 241 3.28 31.42 18.09
C ALA A 241 3.00 30.87 16.68
N ARG A 242 4.06 30.64 15.90
CA ARG A 242 3.92 30.00 14.59
C ARG A 242 3.57 28.52 14.78
N PHE A 243 2.46 28.09 14.19
CA PHE A 243 1.97 26.73 14.29
C PHE A 243 2.01 26.00 12.95
N VAL A 244 2.64 24.83 12.92
CA VAL A 244 2.62 23.93 11.76
C VAL A 244 1.49 22.92 11.96
N ASN A 245 0.42 23.07 11.18
CA ASN A 245 -0.78 22.25 11.32
C ASN A 245 -0.55 20.81 10.79
N ARG A 246 -1.29 19.83 11.32
CA ARG A 246 -1.35 18.47 10.75
C ARG A 246 -2.05 18.48 9.39
N GLN A 247 -1.86 17.43 8.60
CA GLN A 247 -2.53 17.25 7.31
C GLN A 247 -4.06 17.29 7.47
N LYS A 248 -4.79 17.87 6.50
CA LYS A 248 -6.26 17.84 6.46
C LYS A 248 -6.74 16.36 6.51
N GLY A 249 -7.74 16.06 7.34
CA GLY A 249 -8.27 14.69 7.53
C GLY A 249 -7.52 13.82 8.56
N SER A 250 -6.42 14.30 9.15
CA SER A 250 -5.77 13.60 10.28
C SER A 250 -6.68 13.60 11.50
N GLY A 251 -6.89 12.44 12.15
CA GLY A 251 -7.69 12.35 13.40
C GLY A 251 -7.19 13.29 14.51
N THR A 252 -5.88 13.57 14.56
CA THR A 252 -5.29 14.57 15.47
C THR A 252 -5.86 15.98 15.29
N ARG A 253 -6.37 16.35 14.10
CA ARG A 253 -7.01 17.67 13.90
C ARG A 253 -8.32 17.81 14.66
N ILE A 254 -8.95 16.71 15.08
CA ILE A 254 -10.15 16.77 15.95
C ILE A 254 -9.78 17.35 17.31
N LEU A 255 -8.50 17.30 17.70
CA LEU A 255 -7.99 17.82 18.96
C LEU A 255 -7.48 19.27 18.88
N LEU A 256 -7.52 19.90 17.69
CA LEU A 256 -7.02 21.25 17.42
C LEU A 256 -8.18 22.20 17.15
#